data_AF-A0A0S8ARR8-F1
#
_entry.id   AF-A0A0S8ARR8-F1
#
_cell.length_a   1.000
_cell.length_b   1.000
_cell.length_c   1.000
_cell.angle_alpha   90.00
_cell.angle_beta   90.00
_cell.angle_gamma   90.00
#
_symmetry.space_group_name_H-M   'P 1'
#
loop_
_entity.id
_entity.type
_entity.pdbx_description
1 polymer ?
#
loop_
_entity_poly.entity_id
_entity_poly.type
_entity_poly.pdbx_seq_one_letter_code
_entity_poly.pdbx_strand_id
1 'polypeptide(L)'
;MHYNNGAVWPFVTGFVTWGQYRYRRPWSGFGLVDALAQVTFDWARGRHPELFSGRYYRPLDTAVPQQFFATSMLLSPVAMGLLGWEPDAPRRRARLAPQLPPQWDRVTVRNLRVGATTLHVEIEQAEDGRTTRIVREGPEIELELVESVPPGTRTHATVARPEDAAAAVTIDDDPRETRVVRVSRLASATTTFRTSWTGGLAVEPPTVSLEPGQTSDGLRVLAFRRDGPAERGRWILVVEGVRGRSYRLRLHGEPLRSAEGADLLARDGSVTTIGLDLPAGTGRTTTTIQLRADR
;
A
#
# COMPACT_ATOMS: atom_id res chain seq x y z
N MET A 1 4.10 16.49 29.31
CA MET A 1 3.10 15.82 28.43
C MET A 1 2.51 14.66 29.20
N HIS A 2 1.19 14.47 29.15
CA HIS A 2 0.54 13.28 29.71
C HIS A 2 0.58 12.13 28.70
N TYR A 3 0.67 10.90 29.20
CA TYR A 3 0.75 9.62 28.47
C TYR A 3 -0.15 9.52 27.22
N ASN A 4 -1.38 10.04 27.30
CA ASN A 4 -2.37 10.00 26.20
C ASN A 4 -2.61 11.36 25.50
N ASN A 5 -1.94 12.44 25.91
CA ASN A 5 -2.23 13.77 25.38
C ASN A 5 -1.22 14.16 24.29
N GLY A 6 -1.54 13.78 23.05
CA GLY A 6 -0.74 14.11 21.86
C GLY A 6 0.55 13.30 21.74
N ALA A 7 0.64 12.13 22.36
CA ALA A 7 1.73 11.19 22.15
C ALA A 7 1.48 10.35 20.88
N VAL A 8 2.56 9.87 20.25
CA VAL A 8 2.49 8.94 19.11
C VAL A 8 2.87 7.55 19.59
N TRP A 9 1.97 6.60 19.41
CA TRP A 9 2.15 5.21 19.82
C TRP A 9 2.32 4.32 18.60
N PRO A 10 3.43 3.57 18.46
CA PRO A 10 3.54 2.56 17.41
C PRO A 10 2.39 1.55 17.45
N PHE A 11 1.86 1.27 18.66
CA PHE A 11 0.68 0.44 18.83
C PHE A 11 -0.55 0.99 18.06
N VAL A 12 -0.89 2.26 18.29
CA VAL A 12 -2.03 2.92 17.63
C VAL A 12 -1.75 3.14 16.14
N THR A 13 -0.51 3.52 15.79
CA THR A 13 -0.07 3.65 14.41
C THR A 13 -0.30 2.36 13.64
N GLY A 14 0.05 1.19 14.20
CA GLY A 14 -0.20 -0.10 13.58
C GLY A 14 -1.67 -0.38 13.27
N PHE A 15 -2.59 -0.05 14.19
CA PHE A 15 -4.03 -0.17 13.94
C PHE A 15 -4.53 0.79 12.86
N VAL A 16 -4.04 2.04 12.87
CA VAL A 16 -4.37 3.00 11.82
C VAL A 16 -3.89 2.49 10.46
N THR A 17 -2.65 2.00 10.38
CA THR A 17 -2.08 1.37 9.19
C THR A 17 -2.94 0.21 8.70
N TRP A 18 -3.33 -0.69 9.60
CA TRP A 18 -4.20 -1.82 9.25
C TRP A 18 -5.56 -1.34 8.74
N GLY A 19 -6.13 -0.30 9.36
CA GLY A 19 -7.35 0.36 8.89
C GLY A 19 -7.21 0.91 7.47
N GLN A 20 -6.11 1.61 7.15
CA GLN A 20 -5.86 2.12 5.80
C GLN A 20 -5.88 1.00 4.76
N TYR A 21 -5.21 -0.12 5.03
CA TYR A 21 -5.23 -1.28 4.15
C TYR A 21 -6.60 -1.97 4.10
N ARG A 22 -7.32 -2.07 5.22
CA ARG A 22 -8.67 -2.65 5.26
C ARG A 22 -9.67 -1.88 4.38
N TYR A 23 -9.47 -0.57 4.27
CA TYR A 23 -10.25 0.35 3.42
C TYR A 23 -9.58 0.67 2.07
N ARG A 24 -8.58 -0.12 1.67
CA ARG A 24 -7.96 -0.07 0.34
C ARG A 24 -7.31 1.28 0.01
N ARG A 25 -6.54 1.81 0.97
CA ARG A 25 -5.80 3.09 0.86
C ARG A 25 -4.28 2.89 1.05
N PRO A 26 -3.61 2.11 0.19
CA PRO A 26 -2.19 1.80 0.35
C PRO A 26 -1.29 3.04 0.35
N TRP A 27 -1.65 4.08 -0.42
CA TRP A 27 -0.94 5.36 -0.45
C TRP A 27 -0.93 6.10 0.90
N SER A 28 -1.91 5.86 1.77
CA SER A 28 -1.92 6.40 3.14
C SER A 28 -1.36 5.42 4.17
N GLY A 29 -1.37 4.11 3.86
CA GLY A 29 -0.92 3.05 4.77
C GLY A 29 0.58 2.80 4.75
N PHE A 30 1.21 2.75 3.56
CA PHE A 30 2.59 2.29 3.46
C PHE A 30 3.60 3.21 4.13
N GLY A 31 3.42 4.53 4.08
CA GLY A 31 4.30 5.47 4.80
C GLY A 31 4.31 5.25 6.32
N LEU A 32 3.23 4.68 6.88
CA LEU A 32 3.18 4.31 8.29
C LEU A 32 3.89 2.97 8.55
N VAL A 33 3.85 2.01 7.61
CA VAL A 33 4.67 0.78 7.67
C VAL A 33 6.14 1.14 7.65
N ASP A 34 6.53 2.01 6.72
CA ASP A 34 7.90 2.50 6.58
C ASP A 34 8.37 3.21 7.86
N ALA A 35 7.57 4.12 8.42
CA ALA A 35 7.88 4.77 9.69
C ALA A 35 8.06 3.76 10.84
N LEU A 36 7.19 2.76 10.95
CA LEU A 36 7.32 1.70 11.96
C LEU A 36 8.58 0.84 11.75
N ALA A 37 8.99 0.61 10.50
CA ALA A 37 10.20 -0.14 10.19
C ALA A 37 11.47 0.63 10.57
N GLN A 38 11.49 1.95 10.35
CA GLN A 38 12.61 2.81 10.76
C GLN A 38 12.79 2.84 12.28
N VAL A 39 11.69 2.92 13.04
CA VAL A 39 11.70 2.87 14.52
C VAL A 39 12.39 1.63 15.08
N THR A 40 12.44 0.53 14.33
CA THR A 40 13.11 -0.72 14.75
C THR A 40 14.61 -0.52 15.04
N PHE A 41 15.25 0.50 14.47
CA PHE A 41 16.70 0.69 14.54
C PHE A 41 17.16 1.96 15.26
N ASP A 42 16.30 2.96 15.43
CA ASP A 42 16.72 4.30 15.88
C ASP A 42 17.00 4.42 17.38
N TRP A 43 16.38 3.57 18.21
CA TRP A 43 16.42 3.72 19.69
C TRP A 43 16.89 2.47 20.42
N ALA A 44 16.31 1.31 20.06
CA ALA A 44 16.67 0.02 20.61
C ALA A 44 16.57 -1.02 19.49
N ARG A 45 17.70 -1.55 19.04
CA ARG A 45 17.73 -2.47 17.89
C ARG A 45 16.77 -3.65 18.09
N GLY A 46 15.79 -3.75 17.18
CA GLY A 46 14.79 -4.82 17.18
C GLY A 46 13.63 -4.61 18.15
N ARG A 47 13.51 -3.45 18.81
CA ARG A 47 12.47 -3.17 19.81
C ARG A 47 11.92 -1.77 19.64
N HIS A 48 10.61 -1.62 19.72
CA HIS A 48 9.97 -0.31 19.65
C HIS A 48 9.72 0.25 21.06
N PRO A 49 10.10 1.52 21.31
CA PRO A 49 9.59 2.28 22.44
C PRO A 49 8.07 2.34 22.42
N GLU A 50 7.48 2.33 23.60
CA GLU A 50 6.02 2.41 23.77
C GLU A 50 5.43 3.66 23.14
N LEU A 51 6.06 4.82 23.35
CA LEU A 51 5.46 6.10 23.02
C LEU A 51 6.47 7.21 22.76
N PHE A 52 6.10 8.07 21.82
CA PHE A 52 6.88 9.18 21.30
C PHE A 52 6.18 10.50 21.58
N SER A 53 6.97 11.58 21.61
CA SER A 53 6.42 12.94 21.54
C SER A 53 5.64 13.12 20.24
N GLY A 54 4.44 13.73 20.28
CA GLY A 54 3.73 14.08 19.06
C GLY A 54 4.28 15.31 18.33
N ARG A 55 5.25 16.01 18.93
CA ARG A 55 5.93 17.14 18.29
C ARG A 55 7.27 16.76 17.69
N TYR A 56 8.00 15.84 18.32
CA TYR A 56 9.37 15.49 17.97
C TYR A 56 9.51 13.99 17.88
N TYR A 57 10.24 13.50 16.90
CA TYR A 57 10.58 12.08 16.79
C TYR A 57 11.58 11.69 17.88
N ARG A 58 11.08 11.47 19.09
CA ARG A 58 11.84 11.00 20.25
C ARG A 58 10.89 10.26 21.21
N PRO A 59 11.34 9.18 21.87
CA PRO A 59 10.62 8.59 22.98
C PRO A 59 10.37 9.64 24.07
N LEU A 60 9.26 9.52 24.81
CA LEU A 60 9.14 10.29 26.06
C LEU A 60 10.03 9.64 27.12
N ASP A 61 10.50 10.43 28.09
CA ASP A 61 11.34 9.94 29.19
C ASP A 61 10.65 8.86 30.02
N THR A 62 9.31 8.89 30.08
CA THR A 62 8.48 7.89 30.78
C THR A 62 8.12 6.68 29.92
N ALA A 63 8.54 6.63 28.65
CA ALA A 63 8.19 5.55 27.75
C ALA A 63 8.89 4.26 28.17
N VAL A 64 8.17 3.14 28.17
CA VAL A 64 8.83 1.84 28.25
C VAL A 64 9.68 1.67 26.98
N PRO A 65 11.00 1.43 27.09
CA PRO A 65 11.89 1.42 25.93
C PRO A 65 11.64 0.23 25.00
N GLN A 66 10.92 -0.78 25.47
CA GLN A 66 10.67 -2.03 24.77
C GLN A 66 9.28 -2.55 25.09
N GLN A 67 8.32 -2.28 24.22
CA GLN A 67 6.96 -2.74 24.40
C GLN A 67 6.57 -3.74 23.31
N PHE A 68 6.08 -4.90 23.73
CA PHE A 68 5.64 -5.96 22.81
C PHE A 68 4.59 -5.45 21.83
N PHE A 69 3.56 -4.76 22.31
CA PHE A 69 2.49 -4.21 21.48
C PHE A 69 2.98 -3.19 20.44
N ALA A 70 3.91 -2.31 20.82
CA ALA A 70 4.54 -1.38 19.89
C ALA A 70 5.38 -2.10 18.82
N THR A 71 6.10 -3.15 19.21
CA THR A 71 6.99 -3.92 18.31
C THR A 71 6.19 -4.80 17.36
N SER A 72 5.15 -5.49 17.85
CA SER A 72 4.28 -6.34 17.02
C SER A 72 3.55 -5.57 15.93
N MET A 73 3.33 -4.26 16.14
CA MET A 73 2.61 -3.41 15.20
C MET A 73 3.35 -3.04 13.93
N LEU A 74 4.62 -3.44 13.75
CA LEU A 74 5.22 -3.52 12.42
C LEU A 74 4.70 -4.74 11.65
N LEU A 75 4.74 -5.92 12.28
CA LEU A 75 4.47 -7.19 11.61
C LEU A 75 2.98 -7.38 11.27
N SER A 76 2.09 -7.00 12.18
CA SER A 76 0.64 -7.15 12.00
C SER A 76 0.10 -6.45 10.74
N PRO A 77 0.32 -5.15 10.50
CA PRO A 77 -0.14 -4.50 9.28
C PRO A 77 0.61 -4.95 8.03
N VAL A 78 1.87 -5.41 8.12
CA VAL A 78 2.56 -6.01 6.97
C VAL A 78 1.86 -7.29 6.52
N ALA A 79 1.56 -8.20 7.46
CA ALA A 79 0.92 -9.48 7.13
C ALA A 79 -0.56 -9.33 6.78
N MET A 80 -1.34 -8.66 7.62
CA MET A 80 -2.81 -8.57 7.49
C MET A 80 -3.29 -7.38 6.65
N GLY A 81 -2.44 -6.38 6.42
CA GLY A 81 -2.76 -5.17 5.66
C GLY A 81 -2.12 -5.15 4.28
N LEU A 82 -0.79 -5.00 4.24
CA LEU A 82 -0.01 -4.88 3.01
C LEU A 82 -0.09 -6.15 2.17
N LEU A 83 0.14 -7.33 2.76
CA LEU A 83 -0.10 -8.62 2.10
C LEU A 83 -1.59 -8.96 2.01
N GLY A 84 -2.39 -8.53 2.99
CA GLY A 84 -3.80 -8.90 3.09
C GLY A 84 -4.00 -10.39 3.27
N TRP A 85 -3.18 -11.05 4.09
CA TRP A 85 -3.26 -12.48 4.36
C TRP A 85 -4.27 -12.80 5.47
N GLU A 86 -5.27 -13.61 5.14
CA GLU A 86 -6.34 -14.01 6.06
C GLU A 86 -6.59 -15.53 5.94
N PRO A 87 -5.94 -16.37 6.77
CA PRO A 87 -6.13 -17.82 6.74
C PRO A 87 -7.36 -18.27 7.56
N ASP A 88 -8.17 -19.17 7.01
CA ASP A 88 -9.24 -19.92 7.71
C ASP A 88 -8.92 -21.42 7.65
N ALA A 89 -8.11 -21.85 8.63
CA ALA A 89 -7.67 -23.24 8.74
C ALA A 89 -8.84 -24.23 8.91
N PRO A 90 -9.85 -24.00 9.79
CA PRO A 90 -11.00 -24.89 9.93
C PRO A 90 -11.77 -25.14 8.63
N ARG A 91 -11.89 -24.14 7.76
CA ARG A 91 -12.59 -24.28 6.48
C ARG A 91 -11.70 -24.67 5.31
N ARG A 92 -10.38 -24.77 5.51
CA ARG A 92 -9.37 -24.94 4.45
C ARG A 92 -9.49 -23.85 3.38
N ARG A 93 -9.60 -22.61 3.84
CA ARG A 93 -9.71 -21.42 2.98
C ARG A 93 -8.64 -20.41 3.36
N ALA A 94 -8.24 -19.59 2.41
CA ALA A 94 -7.49 -18.39 2.71
C ALA A 94 -7.82 -17.28 1.74
N ARG A 95 -7.60 -16.05 2.18
CA ARG A 95 -7.63 -14.88 1.34
C ARG A 95 -6.25 -14.22 1.31
N LEU A 96 -5.85 -13.81 0.11
CA LEU A 96 -4.60 -13.10 -0.15
C LEU A 96 -4.93 -11.87 -0.98
N ALA A 97 -4.77 -10.68 -0.41
CA ALA A 97 -5.19 -9.42 -1.01
C ALA A 97 -4.08 -8.35 -1.00
N PRO A 98 -2.97 -8.57 -1.73
CA PRO A 98 -1.79 -7.72 -1.68
C PRO A 98 -2.08 -6.31 -2.20
N GLN A 99 -1.61 -5.33 -1.44
CA GLN A 99 -1.68 -3.88 -1.69
C GLN A 99 -0.27 -3.29 -1.70
N LEU A 100 0.55 -3.84 -2.60
CA LEU A 100 1.96 -3.50 -2.69
C LEU A 100 2.14 -2.07 -3.21
N PRO A 101 3.17 -1.34 -2.75
CA PRO A 101 3.57 -0.09 -3.38
C PRO A 101 3.86 -0.30 -4.88
N PRO A 102 3.52 0.67 -5.75
CA PRO A 102 3.72 0.52 -7.20
C PRO A 102 5.20 0.45 -7.60
N GLN A 103 6.10 1.02 -6.80
CA GLN A 103 7.54 0.98 -7.03
C GLN A 103 8.22 -0.34 -6.65
N TRP A 104 7.45 -1.35 -6.21
CA TRP A 104 7.98 -2.69 -5.93
C TRP A 104 7.78 -3.59 -7.14
N ASP A 105 8.87 -3.97 -7.80
CA ASP A 105 8.82 -4.87 -8.97
C ASP A 105 8.53 -6.31 -8.57
N ARG A 106 8.94 -6.72 -7.37
CA ARG A 106 8.85 -8.10 -6.91
C ARG A 106 8.70 -8.23 -5.41
N VAL A 107 7.84 -9.17 -4.98
CA VAL A 107 7.69 -9.58 -3.58
C VAL A 107 7.72 -11.10 -3.50
N THR A 108 8.42 -11.64 -2.50
CA THR A 108 8.39 -13.06 -2.17
C THR A 108 8.03 -13.24 -0.71
N VAL A 109 7.02 -14.06 -0.47
CA VAL A 109 6.53 -14.42 0.85
C VAL A 109 6.61 -15.93 0.99
N ARG A 110 7.23 -16.41 2.07
CA ARG A 110 7.36 -17.84 2.34
C ARG A 110 6.62 -18.18 3.62
N ASN A 111 6.16 -19.43 3.72
CA ASN A 111 5.58 -19.99 4.94
C ASN A 111 4.23 -19.37 5.36
N LEU A 112 3.37 -18.99 4.41
CA LEU A 112 2.00 -18.59 4.72
C LEU A 112 1.17 -19.83 5.06
N ARG A 113 0.83 -20.01 6.34
CA ARG A 113 0.15 -21.24 6.82
C ARG A 113 -1.37 -21.13 6.85
N VAL A 114 -2.02 -22.22 6.45
CA VAL A 114 -3.47 -22.47 6.54
C VAL A 114 -3.67 -23.91 7.03
N GLY A 115 -3.75 -24.11 8.34
CA GLY A 115 -3.82 -25.45 8.93
C GLY A 115 -2.57 -26.27 8.58
N ALA A 116 -2.77 -27.41 7.91
CA ALA A 116 -1.69 -28.29 7.44
C ALA A 116 -1.08 -27.87 6.09
N THR A 117 -1.61 -26.81 5.45
CA THR A 117 -1.13 -26.31 4.16
C THR A 117 -0.20 -25.12 4.37
N THR A 118 0.91 -25.08 3.63
CA THR A 118 1.83 -23.96 3.57
C THR A 118 1.88 -23.42 2.14
N LEU A 119 1.79 -22.10 1.98
CA LEU A 119 1.94 -21.41 0.70
C LEU A 119 3.25 -20.61 0.65
N HIS A 120 3.90 -20.64 -0.51
CA HIS A 120 4.97 -19.73 -0.89
C HIS A 120 4.48 -18.92 -2.08
N VAL A 121 4.54 -17.61 -1.97
CA VAL A 121 3.95 -16.67 -2.93
C VAL A 121 5.05 -15.80 -3.48
N GLU A 122 5.05 -15.64 -4.80
CA GLU A 122 5.89 -14.72 -5.54
C GLU A 122 4.98 -13.83 -6.39
N ILE A 123 5.12 -12.52 -6.23
CA ILE A 123 4.38 -11.52 -6.97
C ILE A 123 5.38 -10.69 -7.76
N GLU A 124 5.22 -10.63 -9.06
CA GLU A 124 5.95 -9.72 -9.95
C GLU A 124 4.99 -8.68 -10.48
N GLN A 125 5.37 -7.40 -10.38
CA GLN A 125 4.62 -6.26 -10.89
C GLN A 125 5.35 -5.66 -12.09
N ALA A 126 4.59 -5.39 -13.13
CA ALA A 126 5.01 -4.61 -14.28
C ALA A 126 4.01 -3.45 -14.48
N GLU A 127 4.33 -2.53 -15.39
CA GLU A 127 3.47 -1.39 -15.74
C GLU A 127 2.07 -1.83 -16.19
N ASP A 128 2.02 -2.91 -16.98
CA ASP A 128 0.84 -3.39 -17.69
C ASP A 128 0.34 -4.75 -17.16
N GLY A 129 0.85 -5.21 -16.01
CA GLY A 129 0.45 -6.49 -15.48
C GLY A 129 1.05 -6.91 -14.15
N ARG A 130 0.52 -8.02 -13.64
CA ARG A 130 0.99 -8.72 -12.46
C ARG A 130 0.99 -10.22 -12.71
N THR A 131 2.03 -10.88 -12.22
CA THR A 131 2.10 -12.34 -12.14
C THR A 131 2.19 -12.74 -10.67
N THR A 132 1.28 -13.60 -10.22
CA THR A 132 1.28 -14.19 -8.88
C THR A 132 1.49 -15.70 -9.00
N ARG A 133 2.66 -16.18 -8.60
CA ARG A 133 3.01 -17.61 -8.53
C ARG A 133 2.86 -18.09 -7.09
N ILE A 134 2.13 -19.19 -6.92
CA ILE A 134 1.90 -19.81 -5.62
C ILE A 134 2.37 -21.26 -5.67
N VAL A 135 3.24 -21.63 -4.74
CA VAL A 135 3.63 -23.02 -4.47
C VAL A 135 2.93 -23.46 -3.19
N ARG A 136 2.22 -24.59 -3.27
CA ARG A 136 1.44 -25.17 -2.17
C ARG A 136 2.09 -26.46 -1.70
N GLU A 137 2.30 -26.55 -0.40
CA GLU A 137 2.75 -27.76 0.31
C GLU A 137 1.65 -28.21 1.27
N GLY A 138 1.29 -29.50 1.28
CA GLY A 138 0.26 -30.05 2.17
C GLY A 138 -1.06 -30.40 1.45
N PRO A 139 -2.22 -30.31 2.13
CA PRO A 139 -3.54 -30.51 1.50
C PRO A 139 -4.00 -29.35 0.61
N GLU A 140 -5.00 -29.59 -0.23
CA GLU A 140 -5.65 -28.55 -1.04
C GLU A 140 -6.44 -27.57 -0.18
N ILE A 141 -6.49 -26.32 -0.61
CA ILE A 141 -7.30 -25.25 -0.01
C ILE A 141 -8.01 -24.45 -1.12
N GLU A 142 -9.07 -23.75 -0.74
CA GLU A 142 -9.65 -22.69 -1.56
C GLU A 142 -8.94 -21.36 -1.25
N LEU A 143 -8.46 -20.67 -2.29
CA LEU A 143 -7.81 -19.37 -2.18
C LEU A 143 -8.67 -18.31 -2.87
N GLU A 144 -9.00 -17.26 -2.14
CA GLU A 144 -9.46 -15.98 -2.70
C GLU A 144 -8.23 -15.08 -2.91
N LEU A 145 -7.82 -14.90 -4.16
CA LEU A 145 -6.78 -13.94 -4.55
C LEU A 145 -7.44 -12.64 -5.01
N VAL A 146 -7.08 -11.52 -4.38
CA VAL A 146 -7.56 -10.18 -4.75
C VAL A 146 -6.39 -9.34 -5.24
N GLU A 147 -6.32 -9.16 -6.55
CA GLU A 147 -5.29 -8.37 -7.19
C GLU A 147 -5.77 -6.93 -7.38
N SER A 148 -5.07 -6.00 -6.70
CA SER A 148 -5.27 -4.55 -6.85
C SER A 148 -4.71 -4.09 -8.20
N VAL A 149 -5.54 -3.48 -9.05
CA VAL A 149 -5.15 -2.83 -10.31
C VAL A 149 -5.36 -1.32 -10.17
N PRO A 150 -4.48 -0.46 -10.71
CA PRO A 150 -4.60 0.99 -10.57
C PRO A 150 -5.95 1.54 -11.06
N PRO A 151 -6.52 2.58 -10.43
CA PRO A 151 -7.76 3.20 -10.89
C PRO A 151 -7.58 3.81 -12.28
N GLY A 152 -8.63 3.74 -13.11
CA GLY A 152 -8.63 4.31 -14.46
C GLY A 152 -8.09 3.38 -15.54
N THR A 153 -7.79 2.13 -15.19
CA THR A 153 -7.50 1.08 -16.16
C THR A 153 -8.69 0.82 -17.08
N ARG A 154 -8.40 0.58 -18.38
CA ARG A 154 -9.42 0.48 -19.45
C ARG A 154 -9.72 -0.96 -19.85
N THR A 155 -8.69 -1.80 -19.95
CA THR A 155 -8.85 -3.22 -20.30
C THR A 155 -8.18 -4.08 -19.25
N HIS A 156 -8.74 -5.27 -19.04
CA HIS A 156 -8.17 -6.30 -18.19
C HIS A 156 -8.23 -7.64 -18.92
N ALA A 157 -7.12 -8.36 -18.94
CA ALA A 157 -7.09 -9.74 -19.37
C ALA A 157 -6.52 -10.60 -18.24
N THR A 158 -7.12 -11.76 -18.04
CA THR A 158 -6.79 -12.63 -16.92
C THR A 158 -6.54 -14.04 -17.41
N VAL A 159 -5.40 -14.62 -17.01
CA VAL A 159 -5.01 -15.99 -17.39
C VAL A 159 -4.50 -16.72 -16.14
N ALA A 160 -4.86 -17.99 -15.98
CA ALA A 160 -4.26 -18.89 -14.99
C ALA A 160 -3.64 -20.10 -15.69
N ARG A 161 -2.47 -20.58 -15.26
CA ARG A 161 -1.83 -21.81 -15.77
C ARG A 161 -1.16 -22.62 -14.63
N PRO A 162 -1.26 -23.98 -14.61
CA PRO A 162 -2.04 -24.88 -15.45
C PRO A 162 -3.44 -25.24 -14.87
N GLU A 163 -4.41 -25.31 -15.79
CA GLU A 163 -5.79 -25.86 -15.89
C GLU A 163 -6.72 -26.20 -14.70
N ASP A 164 -6.31 -26.47 -13.47
CA ASP A 164 -7.24 -27.08 -12.48
C ASP A 164 -7.84 -26.12 -11.45
N ALA A 165 -8.74 -25.25 -11.94
CA ALA A 165 -10.00 -24.89 -11.28
C ALA A 165 -10.71 -23.88 -12.17
N ALA A 166 -12.01 -24.07 -12.40
CA ALA A 166 -12.89 -23.01 -12.87
C ALA A 166 -12.82 -21.84 -11.86
N ALA A 167 -11.87 -20.93 -12.06
CA ALA A 167 -11.72 -19.79 -11.19
C ALA A 167 -12.84 -18.82 -11.54
N ALA A 168 -13.79 -18.65 -10.62
CA ALA A 168 -14.71 -17.53 -10.73
C ALA A 168 -13.87 -16.26 -10.64
N VAL A 169 -13.86 -15.49 -11.73
CA VAL A 169 -13.22 -14.17 -11.78
C VAL A 169 -14.31 -13.12 -11.70
N THR A 170 -14.20 -12.25 -10.71
CA THR A 170 -15.05 -11.06 -10.61
C THR A 170 -14.17 -9.83 -10.68
N ILE A 171 -14.61 -8.85 -11.47
CA ILE A 171 -13.97 -7.55 -11.56
C ILE A 171 -14.87 -6.56 -10.85
N ASP A 172 -14.34 -5.94 -9.79
CA ASP A 172 -15.03 -4.90 -9.02
C ASP A 172 -14.31 -3.57 -9.26
N ASP A 173 -14.95 -2.69 -10.01
CA ASP A 173 -14.39 -1.40 -10.39
C ASP A 173 -14.80 -0.30 -9.40
N ASP A 174 -13.91 0.00 -8.44
CA ASP A 174 -14.09 1.08 -7.46
C ASP A 174 -13.28 2.31 -7.87
N PRO A 175 -13.76 3.56 -7.68
CA PRO A 175 -13.02 4.77 -8.03
C PRO A 175 -11.55 4.81 -7.58
N ARG A 176 -11.19 4.10 -6.50
CA ARG A 176 -9.85 4.04 -5.92
C ARG A 176 -8.95 2.98 -6.54
N GLU A 177 -9.53 1.94 -7.12
CA GLU A 177 -8.83 0.78 -7.69
C GLU A 177 -9.80 -0.15 -8.42
N THR A 178 -9.28 -0.93 -9.35
CA THR A 178 -10.03 -2.07 -9.89
C THR A 178 -9.55 -3.35 -9.20
N ARG A 179 -10.46 -4.15 -8.66
CA ARG A 179 -10.13 -5.40 -7.97
C ARG A 179 -10.44 -6.58 -8.87
N VAL A 180 -9.41 -7.37 -9.20
CA VAL A 180 -9.58 -8.67 -9.85
C VAL A 180 -9.61 -9.73 -8.77
N VAL A 181 -10.80 -10.25 -8.47
CA VAL A 181 -11.04 -11.26 -7.44
C VAL A 181 -11.11 -12.63 -8.11
N ARG A 182 -10.30 -13.58 -7.63
CA ARG A 182 -10.26 -14.95 -8.11
C ARG A 182 -10.49 -15.89 -6.95
N VAL A 183 -11.50 -16.75 -7.05
CA VAL A 183 -11.66 -17.87 -6.12
C VAL A 183 -11.24 -19.13 -6.85
N SER A 184 -10.19 -19.77 -6.36
CA SER A 184 -9.60 -20.95 -7.00
C SER A 184 -9.27 -22.01 -5.95
N ARG A 185 -9.56 -23.26 -6.28
CA ARG A 185 -9.06 -24.40 -5.52
C ARG A 185 -7.63 -24.68 -5.97
N LEU A 186 -6.67 -24.60 -5.05
CA LEU A 186 -5.27 -24.88 -5.35
C LEU A 186 -5.05 -26.41 -5.37
N ALA A 187 -5.48 -27.09 -6.43
CA ALA A 187 -5.29 -28.52 -6.60
C ALA A 187 -3.83 -28.87 -6.91
N SER A 188 -3.26 -28.18 -7.89
CA SER A 188 -1.85 -28.29 -8.27
C SER A 188 -0.91 -27.81 -7.17
N ALA A 189 0.29 -28.41 -7.12
CA ALA A 189 1.36 -27.97 -6.22
C ALA A 189 1.89 -26.57 -6.60
N THR A 190 1.71 -26.14 -7.84
CA THR A 190 2.08 -24.83 -8.33
C THR A 190 0.95 -24.26 -9.18
N THR A 191 0.56 -23.03 -8.89
CA THR A 191 -0.44 -22.28 -9.64
C THR A 191 0.11 -20.90 -9.97
N THR A 192 -0.05 -20.45 -11.21
CA THR A 192 0.35 -19.10 -11.63
C THR A 192 -0.86 -18.33 -12.15
N PHE A 193 -1.13 -17.18 -11.52
CA PHE A 193 -2.12 -16.21 -11.95
C PHE A 193 -1.43 -15.07 -12.69
N ARG A 194 -2.02 -14.65 -13.82
CA ARG A 194 -1.58 -13.49 -14.58
C ARG A 194 -2.77 -12.58 -14.82
N THR A 195 -2.55 -11.30 -14.54
CA THR A 195 -3.50 -10.23 -14.83
C THR A 195 -2.73 -9.19 -15.63
N SER A 196 -3.19 -8.86 -16.82
CA SER A 196 -2.67 -7.76 -17.62
C SER A 196 -3.73 -6.70 -17.80
N TRP A 197 -3.29 -5.46 -18.02
CA TRP A 197 -4.16 -4.33 -18.16
C TRP A 197 -3.58 -3.21 -19.01
N THR A 198 -4.42 -2.26 -19.41
CA THR A 198 -3.97 -1.03 -20.06
C THR A 198 -4.44 0.21 -19.33
N GLY A 199 -3.53 1.18 -19.21
CA GLY A 199 -3.78 2.44 -18.56
C GLY A 199 -3.92 2.35 -17.04
N GLY A 200 -4.44 3.42 -16.44
CA GLY A 200 -4.50 3.57 -15.00
C GLY A 200 -3.27 4.29 -14.43
N LEU A 201 -3.41 4.76 -13.20
CA LEU A 201 -2.39 5.55 -12.52
C LEU A 201 -2.36 5.17 -11.05
N ALA A 202 -1.19 4.98 -10.48
CA ALA A 202 -0.99 4.67 -9.07
C ALA A 202 -0.09 5.73 -8.41
N VAL A 203 -0.33 6.00 -7.13
CA VAL A 203 0.48 6.93 -6.34
C VAL A 203 1.56 6.14 -5.61
N GLU A 204 2.82 6.53 -5.80
CA GLU A 204 3.91 6.08 -4.92
C GLU A 204 3.69 6.68 -3.53
N PRO A 205 3.48 5.86 -2.47
CA PRO A 205 3.26 6.39 -1.13
C PRO A 205 4.50 7.20 -0.69
N PRO A 206 4.35 8.48 -0.28
CA PRO A 206 5.49 9.26 0.16
C PRO A 206 6.05 8.68 1.46
N THR A 207 7.36 8.46 1.50
CA THR A 207 8.11 8.09 2.70
C THR A 207 9.00 9.25 3.13
N VAL A 208 9.42 9.22 4.40
CA VAL A 208 10.29 10.24 4.99
C VAL A 208 11.33 9.53 5.81
N SER A 209 12.60 9.87 5.64
CA SER A 209 13.67 9.41 6.52
C SER A 209 13.47 10.00 7.93
N LEU A 210 13.44 9.15 8.94
CA LEU A 210 13.23 9.57 10.31
C LEU A 210 14.54 9.90 11.00
N GLU A 211 14.68 11.15 11.46
CA GLU A 211 15.84 11.61 12.23
C GLU A 211 15.46 11.92 13.69
N PRO A 212 16.16 11.35 14.69
CA PRO A 212 15.93 11.67 16.10
C PRO A 212 15.83 13.18 16.37
N GLY A 213 14.71 13.59 16.98
CA GLY A 213 14.42 15.00 17.29
C GLY A 213 13.70 15.78 16.20
N GLN A 214 13.51 15.24 15.00
CA GLN A 214 12.82 15.96 13.92
C GLN A 214 11.33 16.20 14.21
N THR A 215 10.74 17.21 13.59
CA THR A 215 9.29 17.45 13.61
C THR A 215 8.58 16.78 12.43
N SER A 216 7.28 16.50 12.57
CA SER A 216 6.48 15.94 11.46
C SER A 216 6.36 16.92 10.29
N ASP A 217 7.01 16.61 9.17
CA ASP A 217 7.11 17.53 8.05
C ASP A 217 6.86 16.90 6.66
N GLY A 218 6.69 15.58 6.60
CA GLY A 218 6.37 14.83 5.39
C GLY A 218 5.05 15.21 4.71
N LEU A 219 4.97 14.92 3.42
CA LEU A 219 3.73 14.96 2.64
C LEU A 219 2.84 13.76 3.01
N ARG A 220 1.53 13.97 3.09
CA ARG A 220 0.54 12.90 3.30
C ARG A 220 -0.40 12.85 2.11
N VAL A 221 -0.65 11.66 1.57
CA VAL A 221 -1.71 11.44 0.60
C VAL A 221 -2.98 11.07 1.37
N LEU A 222 -4.00 11.92 1.29
CA LEU A 222 -5.28 11.74 2.00
C LEU A 222 -6.30 10.97 1.17
N ALA A 223 -6.29 11.17 -0.15
CA ALA A 223 -7.16 10.48 -1.07
C ALA A 223 -6.54 10.41 -2.46
N PHE A 224 -6.81 9.31 -3.17
CA PHE A 224 -6.53 9.18 -4.58
C PHE A 224 -7.63 8.33 -5.21
N ARG A 225 -8.26 8.84 -6.27
CA ARG A 225 -9.36 8.18 -6.96
C ARG A 225 -9.51 8.71 -8.39
N ARG A 226 -10.10 7.92 -9.28
CA ARG A 226 -10.65 8.46 -10.53
C ARG A 226 -11.93 9.25 -10.26
N ASP A 227 -12.25 10.10 -11.21
CA ASP A 227 -13.45 10.91 -11.26
C ASP A 227 -13.96 10.88 -12.71
N GLY A 228 -15.10 10.21 -12.90
CA GLY A 228 -15.62 9.83 -14.21
C GLY A 228 -15.22 8.41 -14.66
N PRO A 229 -15.60 8.00 -15.87
CA PRO A 229 -15.37 6.65 -16.42
C PRO A 229 -13.88 6.42 -16.75
N ALA A 230 -13.41 5.18 -16.81
CA ALA A 230 -12.00 4.86 -17.03
C ALA A 230 -11.43 5.48 -18.32
N GLU A 231 -12.22 5.54 -19.40
CA GLU A 231 -11.77 5.98 -20.72
C GLU A 231 -11.74 7.51 -20.88
N ARG A 232 -12.37 8.29 -20.00
CA ARG A 232 -12.54 9.76 -20.11
C ARG A 232 -12.35 10.53 -18.79
N GLY A 233 -12.18 9.80 -17.70
CA GLY A 233 -12.05 10.35 -16.36
C GLY A 233 -10.70 11.02 -16.13
N ARG A 234 -10.66 11.75 -15.03
CA ARG A 234 -9.45 12.34 -14.44
C ARG A 234 -9.14 11.62 -13.13
N TRP A 235 -7.96 11.84 -12.55
CA TRP A 235 -7.70 11.46 -11.17
C TRP A 235 -7.74 12.67 -10.26
N ILE A 236 -8.28 12.47 -9.06
CA ILE A 236 -8.30 13.43 -7.97
C ILE A 236 -7.35 12.93 -6.90
N LEU A 237 -6.30 13.71 -6.67
CA LEU A 237 -5.31 13.49 -5.64
C LEU A 237 -5.48 14.57 -4.57
N VAL A 238 -5.68 14.17 -3.31
CA VAL A 238 -5.76 15.08 -2.18
C VAL A 238 -4.55 14.83 -1.29
N VAL A 239 -3.77 15.87 -1.04
CA VAL A 239 -2.56 15.81 -0.22
C VAL A 239 -2.62 16.82 0.92
N GLU A 240 -1.90 16.53 2.00
CA GLU A 240 -1.65 17.47 3.09
C GLU A 240 -0.14 17.56 3.34
N GLY A 241 0.39 18.78 3.39
CA GLY A 241 1.79 19.04 3.75
C GLY A 241 1.95 20.32 4.55
N VAL A 242 3.17 20.59 5.01
CA VAL A 242 3.53 21.83 5.72
C VAL A 242 3.51 23.02 4.76
N ARG A 243 2.88 24.13 5.17
CA ARG A 243 2.82 25.38 4.42
C ARG A 243 4.22 25.94 4.12
N GLY A 244 4.37 26.57 2.96
CA GLY A 244 5.64 27.18 2.50
C GLY A 244 6.73 26.16 2.12
N ARG A 245 6.39 24.87 1.98
CA ARG A 245 7.32 23.83 1.53
C ARG A 245 6.93 23.29 0.16
N SER A 246 7.95 22.86 -0.56
CA SER A 246 7.84 22.14 -1.82
C SER A 246 8.00 20.64 -1.61
N TYR A 247 7.19 19.83 -2.31
CA TYR A 247 7.29 18.37 -2.29
C TYR A 247 7.39 17.83 -3.72
N ARG A 248 7.93 16.62 -3.84
CA ARG A 248 7.86 15.82 -5.06
C ARG A 248 7.04 14.56 -4.78
N LEU A 249 6.19 14.19 -5.71
CA LEU A 249 5.42 12.95 -5.64
C LEU A 249 5.54 12.20 -6.96
N ARG A 250 5.74 10.89 -6.87
CA ARG A 250 5.87 10.00 -8.04
C ARG A 250 4.56 9.27 -8.28
N LEU A 251 4.20 9.16 -9.55
CA LEU A 251 2.99 8.52 -10.03
C LEU A 251 3.37 7.47 -11.09
N HIS A 252 2.86 6.26 -10.97
CA HIS A 252 3.20 5.13 -11.84
C HIS A 252 2.05 4.80 -12.78
N GLY A 253 2.33 4.67 -14.07
CA GLY A 253 1.34 4.31 -15.10
C GLY A 253 1.23 5.35 -16.21
N GLU A 254 -0.01 5.73 -16.54
CA GLU A 254 -0.29 6.56 -17.73
C GLU A 254 0.48 7.89 -17.75
N PRO A 255 0.96 8.31 -18.94
CA PRO A 255 1.50 9.65 -19.11
C PRO A 255 0.42 10.68 -18.79
N LEU A 256 0.83 11.78 -18.17
CA LEU A 256 -0.06 12.88 -17.81
C LEU A 256 0.11 14.05 -18.78
N ARG A 257 -1.00 14.57 -19.30
CA ARG A 257 -1.03 15.81 -20.08
C ARG A 257 -1.04 17.04 -19.18
N SER A 258 -1.73 16.95 -18.06
CA SER A 258 -1.88 18.08 -17.14
C SER A 258 -2.04 17.63 -15.69
N ALA A 259 -1.54 18.44 -14.77
CA ALA A 259 -1.78 18.34 -13.34
C ALA A 259 -2.22 19.71 -12.81
N GLU A 260 -3.52 19.93 -12.64
CA GLU A 260 -4.02 21.20 -12.09
C GLU A 260 -3.77 21.23 -10.57
N GLY A 261 -3.05 22.25 -10.08
CA GLY A 261 -2.64 22.35 -8.68
C GLY A 261 -1.27 21.73 -8.35
N ALA A 262 -0.52 21.32 -9.37
CA ALA A 262 0.85 20.80 -9.28
C ALA A 262 1.62 21.09 -10.58
N ASP A 263 2.94 20.94 -10.57
CA ASP A 263 3.76 21.04 -11.79
C ASP A 263 4.17 19.65 -12.27
N LEU A 264 4.08 19.40 -13.58
CA LEU A 264 4.68 18.20 -14.18
C LEU A 264 6.18 18.44 -14.35
N LEU A 265 7.02 17.74 -13.59
CA LEU A 265 8.46 18.00 -13.55
C LEU A 265 9.26 17.12 -14.51
N ALA A 266 8.98 15.82 -14.51
CA ALA A 266 9.71 14.84 -15.30
C ALA A 266 8.89 13.57 -15.52
N ARG A 267 9.24 12.81 -16.56
CA ARG A 267 8.78 11.44 -16.78
C ARG A 267 9.96 10.55 -17.11
N ASP A 268 10.06 9.42 -16.43
CA ASP A 268 11.06 8.38 -16.66
C ASP A 268 10.34 7.03 -16.80
N GLY A 269 10.35 6.45 -18.01
CA GLY A 269 9.54 5.29 -18.35
C GLY A 269 8.05 5.50 -18.04
N SER A 270 7.53 4.69 -17.13
CA SER A 270 6.14 4.73 -16.66
C SER A 270 5.90 5.68 -15.48
N VAL A 271 6.95 6.34 -14.97
CA VAL A 271 6.88 7.14 -13.75
C VAL A 271 6.87 8.63 -14.07
N THR A 272 5.79 9.31 -13.70
CA THR A 272 5.67 10.76 -13.76
C THR A 272 5.96 11.37 -12.38
N THR A 273 6.85 12.35 -12.30
CA THR A 273 7.13 13.12 -11.08
C THR A 273 6.42 14.46 -11.14
N ILE A 274 5.62 14.76 -10.12
CA ILE A 274 4.95 16.06 -9.96
C ILE A 274 5.56 16.86 -8.80
N GLY A 275 5.60 18.18 -8.96
CA GLY A 275 6.03 19.16 -7.97
C GLY A 275 4.84 19.82 -7.29
N LEU A 276 4.93 20.01 -5.98
CA LEU A 276 3.87 20.56 -5.15
C LEU A 276 4.41 21.69 -4.28
N ASP A 277 4.15 22.93 -4.67
CA ASP A 277 4.50 24.11 -3.89
C ASP A 277 3.32 24.51 -3.01
N LEU A 278 3.45 24.28 -1.69
CA LEU A 278 2.38 24.61 -0.76
C LEU A 278 2.43 26.09 -0.36
N PRO A 279 1.26 26.76 -0.27
CA PRO A 279 1.19 28.19 0.00
C PRO A 279 1.85 28.54 1.33
N ALA A 280 2.43 29.75 1.41
CA ALA A 280 3.09 30.25 2.62
C ALA A 280 2.14 30.26 3.84
N GLY A 281 2.73 30.23 5.04
CA GLY A 281 2.04 30.29 6.32
C GLY A 281 2.55 29.26 7.33
N THR A 282 1.83 29.09 8.43
CA THR A 282 2.16 28.13 9.50
C THR A 282 1.27 26.90 9.49
N GLY A 283 1.78 25.77 9.98
CA GLY A 283 1.01 24.53 10.09
C GLY A 283 0.90 23.76 8.77
N ARG A 284 -0.11 22.89 8.68
CA ARG A 284 -0.34 22.03 7.51
C ARG A 284 -1.52 22.55 6.69
N THR A 285 -1.51 22.30 5.39
CA THR A 285 -2.57 22.66 4.46
C THR A 285 -2.91 21.50 3.56
N THR A 286 -4.19 21.40 3.20
CA THR A 286 -4.69 20.42 2.25
C THR A 286 -4.82 21.04 0.88
N THR A 287 -4.36 20.33 -0.15
CA THR A 287 -4.46 20.73 -1.55
C THR A 287 -5.06 19.59 -2.37
N THR A 288 -5.94 19.94 -3.30
CA THR A 288 -6.51 18.99 -4.27
C THR A 288 -5.88 19.22 -5.63
N ILE A 289 -5.43 18.14 -6.26
CA ILE A 289 -4.78 18.13 -7.56
C ILE A 289 -5.65 17.33 -8.53
N GLN A 290 -5.87 17.85 -9.73
CA GLN A 290 -6.58 17.15 -10.80
C GLN A 290 -5.61 16.70 -11.88
N LEU A 291 -5.51 15.39 -12.10
CA LEU A 291 -4.58 14.79 -13.05
C LEU A 291 -5.34 14.29 -14.28
N ARG A 292 -4.86 14.60 -15.48
CA ARG A 292 -5.44 14.13 -16.74
C ARG A 292 -4.39 13.41 -17.56
N ALA A 293 -4.77 12.23 -18.09
CA ALA A 293 -3.90 11.45 -18.97
C ALA A 293 -3.59 12.20 -20.27
N ASP A 294 -2.43 11.94 -20.83
CA ASP A 294 -2.08 12.31 -22.20
C ASP A 294 -2.57 11.24 -23.17
N ARG A 295 -3.59 11.60 -23.96
CA ARG A 295 -4.33 10.70 -24.84
C ARG A 295 -4.41 11.23 -26.25
#